data_AF-W4LQ77-F1
#
_entry.id   AF-W4LQ77-F1
#
_cell.length_a   1.000
_cell.length_b   1.000
_cell.length_c   1.000
_cell.angle_alpha   90.00
_cell.angle_beta   90.00
_cell.angle_gamma   90.00
#
_symmetry.space_group_name_H-M   'P 1'
#
loop_
_entity.id
_entity.type
_entity.pdbx_description
1 polymer ?
#
loop_
_entity_poly.entity_id
_entity_poly.type
_entity_poly.pdbx_seq_one_letter_code
_entity_poly.pdbx_strand_id
1 'polypeptide(L)'
;MHIHITRVYYGWIVVALAFITMMFVVGTFVSSGVLFAALVSEYDWSRATTSLPFSFALVSYAATAWLAGRLFDRYGPRWLFPIGTTCLGLGLIASTYAHTPWQLCLTWGLLVGQGFNLAGFVTHSALVAQWFRRYRGVAIGLAISGSSIGGLTIVPAMQYLVDQIGWRTAYTLLGWVIIICLAPMNALWQRHHPADLGLYPDGLPPDTDTATSDSLQHEQQSESALTLRDALHSPPFWFLFIMAAGVGWLSSMISVHLIAHITDNGFSSLLAASMMGLMGLFRAGSGTVWGALGPLWTRVHVHHRQCAKSGRFHGLGRVVPTVCPLDALRFDPPSRRGLWRPWCSRGIVHRRYLPRPPFGHHFRGSGIRLGGWRLSWLLGGGRLLV
;
A
#
# COMPACT_ATOMS: atom_id res chain seq x y z
N MET A 1 27.80 0.64 36.67
CA MET A 1 27.60 0.64 35.21
C MET A 1 26.23 0.05 34.95
N HIS A 2 25.21 0.91 34.85
CA HIS A 2 23.82 0.49 34.70
C HIS A 2 23.61 -0.13 33.31
N ILE A 3 23.03 -1.32 33.29
CA ILE A 3 22.58 -2.02 32.09
C ILE A 3 21.47 -1.17 31.47
N HIS A 4 21.76 -0.45 30.39
CA HIS A 4 20.75 0.23 29.59
C HIS A 4 19.93 -0.84 28.87
N ILE A 5 18.76 -1.17 29.42
CA ILE A 5 17.70 -1.84 28.67
C ILE A 5 17.43 -0.98 27.43
N THR A 6 17.70 -1.56 26.27
CA THR A 6 17.59 -0.96 24.95
C THR A 6 16.23 -0.29 24.77
N ARG A 7 16.21 1.05 24.64
CA ARG A 7 14.99 1.77 24.28
C ARG A 7 14.55 1.31 22.89
N VAL A 8 13.47 0.52 22.81
CA VAL A 8 12.84 0.14 21.55
C VAL A 8 12.49 1.41 20.78
N TYR A 9 12.96 1.52 19.53
CA TYR A 9 12.63 2.66 18.67
C TYR A 9 11.11 2.76 18.50
N TYR A 10 10.56 3.95 18.75
CA TYR A 10 9.11 4.17 18.77
C TYR A 10 8.41 3.81 17.45
N GLY A 11 9.12 3.84 16.32
CA GLY A 11 8.56 3.40 15.03
C GLY A 11 8.04 1.95 15.06
N TRP A 12 8.63 1.06 15.86
CA TRP A 12 8.13 -0.31 16.00
C TRP A 12 6.81 -0.37 16.79
N ILE A 13 6.58 0.56 17.71
CA ILE A 13 5.29 0.72 18.39
C ILE A 13 4.24 1.18 17.37
N VAL A 14 4.58 2.13 16.50
CA VAL A 14 3.69 2.59 15.41
C VAL A 14 3.33 1.43 14.46
N VAL A 15 4.29 0.55 14.14
CA VAL A 15 4.04 -0.65 13.33
C VAL A 15 3.12 -1.63 14.05
N ALA A 16 3.32 -1.87 15.35
CA ALA A 16 2.46 -2.74 16.14
C ALA A 16 1.02 -2.20 16.24
N LEU A 17 0.85 -0.89 16.42
CA LEU A 17 -0.47 -0.25 16.41
C LEU A 17 -1.13 -0.35 15.04
N ALA A 18 -0.38 -0.10 13.97
CA ALA A 18 -0.85 -0.24 12.60
C ALA A 18 -1.28 -1.69 12.30
N PHE A 19 -0.52 -2.67 12.79
CA PHE A 19 -0.85 -4.08 12.67
C PHE A 19 -2.17 -4.42 13.37
N ILE A 20 -2.36 -3.98 14.62
CA ILE A 20 -3.60 -4.26 15.37
C ILE A 20 -4.79 -3.57 14.71
N THR A 21 -4.63 -2.30 14.29
CA THR A 21 -5.69 -1.57 13.59
C THR A 21 -6.06 -2.27 12.28
N MET A 22 -5.07 -2.67 11.48
CA MET A 22 -5.28 -3.45 10.26
C MET A 22 -6.00 -4.78 10.49
N MET A 23 -5.65 -5.47 11.58
CA MET A 23 -6.24 -6.75 11.94
C MET A 23 -7.75 -6.63 12.13
N PHE A 24 -8.20 -5.65 12.91
CA PHE A 24 -9.64 -5.46 13.13
C PHE A 24 -10.33 -4.82 11.92
N VAL A 25 -9.76 -3.77 11.33
CA VAL A 25 -10.40 -3.03 10.24
C VAL A 25 -10.59 -3.93 9.02
N VAL A 26 -9.55 -4.64 8.60
CA VAL A 26 -9.64 -5.55 7.44
C VAL A 26 -10.35 -6.84 7.82
N GLY A 27 -10.13 -7.39 9.02
CA GLY A 27 -10.84 -8.58 9.48
C GLY A 27 -12.36 -8.39 9.48
N THR A 28 -12.83 -7.22 9.94
CA THR A 28 -14.25 -6.82 9.89
C THR A 28 -14.77 -6.71 8.46
N PHE A 29 -13.99 -6.10 7.57
CA PHE A 29 -14.41 -5.97 6.18
C PHE A 29 -14.49 -7.33 5.48
N VAL A 30 -13.57 -8.26 5.77
CA VAL A 30 -13.58 -9.62 5.22
C VAL A 30 -14.69 -10.48 5.85
N SER A 31 -15.04 -10.24 7.13
CA SER A 31 -16.17 -10.93 7.77
C SER A 31 -17.52 -10.56 7.15
N SER A 32 -17.58 -9.60 6.23
CA SER A 32 -18.78 -9.26 5.46
C SER A 32 -19.44 -10.47 4.80
N GLY A 33 -18.66 -11.49 4.42
CA GLY A 33 -19.21 -12.73 3.85
C GLY A 33 -20.08 -13.50 4.85
N VAL A 34 -19.72 -13.48 6.14
CA VAL A 34 -20.52 -14.06 7.24
C VAL A 34 -21.81 -13.27 7.42
N LEU A 35 -21.73 -11.93 7.40
CA LEU A 35 -22.92 -11.08 7.48
C LEU A 35 -23.83 -11.27 6.27
N PHE A 36 -23.27 -11.38 5.07
CA PHE A 36 -24.02 -11.62 3.85
C PHE A 36 -24.84 -12.91 3.95
N ALA A 37 -24.22 -14.01 4.39
CA ALA A 37 -24.93 -15.27 4.59
C ALA A 37 -26.06 -15.15 5.61
N ALA A 38 -25.81 -14.47 6.74
CA ALA A 38 -26.83 -14.23 7.76
C ALA A 38 -28.01 -13.41 7.24
N LEU A 39 -27.75 -12.35 6.46
CA LEU A 39 -28.79 -11.50 5.87
C LEU A 39 -29.67 -12.26 4.85
N VAL A 40 -29.06 -13.11 4.02
CA VAL A 40 -29.82 -13.97 3.10
C VAL A 40 -30.71 -14.93 3.89
N SER A 41 -30.20 -15.52 4.96
CA SER A 41 -30.96 -16.50 5.77
C SER A 41 -32.15 -15.88 6.54
N GLU A 42 -32.04 -14.62 6.96
CA GLU A 42 -33.08 -13.99 7.78
C GLU A 42 -34.15 -13.29 6.96
N TYR A 43 -33.76 -12.54 5.93
CA TYR A 43 -34.67 -11.67 5.19
C TYR A 43 -35.17 -12.26 3.88
N ASP A 44 -34.69 -13.45 3.49
CA ASP A 44 -34.99 -14.14 2.23
C ASP A 44 -34.84 -13.23 0.99
N TRP A 45 -33.93 -12.26 1.07
CA TRP A 45 -33.65 -11.35 -0.02
C TRP A 45 -32.87 -12.04 -1.13
N SER A 46 -33.08 -11.58 -2.37
CA SER A 46 -32.26 -12.02 -3.49
C SER A 46 -30.79 -11.71 -3.23
N ARG A 47 -29.88 -12.59 -3.68
CA ARG A 47 -28.42 -12.39 -3.53
C ARG A 47 -27.94 -11.07 -4.12
N ALA A 48 -28.59 -10.60 -5.19
CA ALA A 48 -28.31 -9.30 -5.80
C ALA A 48 -28.71 -8.14 -4.88
N THR A 49 -29.85 -8.22 -4.20
CA THR A 49 -30.29 -7.20 -3.24
C THR A 49 -29.38 -7.17 -2.02
N THR A 50 -29.00 -8.35 -1.49
CA THR A 50 -28.12 -8.45 -0.32
C THR A 50 -26.69 -8.02 -0.62
N SER A 51 -26.23 -8.09 -1.88
CA SER A 51 -24.88 -7.65 -2.25
C SER A 51 -24.76 -6.12 -2.45
N LEU A 52 -25.89 -5.40 -2.53
CA LEU A 52 -25.92 -3.94 -2.74
C LEU A 52 -25.14 -3.16 -1.68
N PRO A 53 -25.31 -3.38 -0.36
CA PRO A 53 -24.59 -2.63 0.66
C PRO A 53 -23.07 -2.81 0.58
N PHE A 54 -22.61 -4.04 0.30
CA PHE A 54 -21.20 -4.37 0.19
C PHE A 54 -20.57 -3.77 -1.08
N SER A 55 -21.31 -3.80 -2.19
CA SER A 55 -20.88 -3.16 -3.44
C SER A 55 -20.84 -1.64 -3.30
N PHE A 56 -21.83 -1.06 -2.63
CA PHE A 56 -21.86 0.37 -2.32
C PHE A 56 -20.68 0.78 -1.43
N ALA A 57 -20.24 -0.08 -0.50
CA ALA A 57 -19.02 0.16 0.28
C ALA A 57 -17.78 0.31 -0.59
N LEU A 58 -17.63 -0.56 -1.61
CA LEU A 58 -16.48 -0.49 -2.52
C LEU A 58 -16.50 0.77 -3.39
N VAL A 59 -17.68 1.14 -3.90
CA VAL A 59 -17.86 2.36 -4.70
C VAL A 59 -17.62 3.61 -3.85
N SER A 60 -18.18 3.66 -2.64
CA SER A 60 -18.00 4.79 -1.73
C SER A 60 -16.54 4.94 -1.31
N TYR A 61 -15.86 3.82 -1.01
CA TYR A 61 -14.42 3.78 -0.75
C TYR A 61 -13.61 4.34 -1.93
N ALA A 62 -13.87 3.87 -3.16
CA ALA A 62 -13.15 4.32 -4.34
C ALA A 62 -13.36 5.82 -4.61
N ALA A 63 -14.59 6.32 -4.43
CA ALA A 63 -14.94 7.71 -4.64
C ALA A 63 -14.27 8.65 -3.62
N THR A 64 -14.04 8.19 -2.39
CA THR A 64 -13.47 9.02 -1.31
C THR A 64 -12.01 8.70 -0.97
N ALA A 65 -11.37 7.75 -1.65
CA ALA A 65 -9.97 7.37 -1.40
C ALA A 65 -8.99 8.56 -1.51
N TRP A 66 -9.16 9.43 -2.51
CA TRP A 66 -8.34 10.63 -2.66
C TRP A 66 -8.54 11.62 -1.49
N LEU A 67 -9.75 11.69 -0.96
CA LEU A 67 -10.10 12.54 0.17
C LEU A 67 -9.46 12.00 1.45
N ALA A 68 -9.51 10.68 1.68
CA ALA A 68 -8.84 10.03 2.81
C ALA A 68 -7.33 10.33 2.84
N GLY A 69 -6.65 10.30 1.68
CA GLY A 69 -5.25 10.70 1.57
C GLY A 69 -5.02 12.17 1.97
N ARG A 70 -5.83 13.09 1.45
CA ARG A 70 -5.72 14.52 1.83
C ARG A 70 -6.00 14.78 3.31
N LEU A 71 -6.98 14.07 3.89
CA LEU A 71 -7.27 14.19 5.32
C LEU A 71 -6.12 13.61 6.16
N PHE A 72 -5.49 12.53 5.72
CA PHE A 72 -4.30 11.97 6.35
C PHE A 72 -3.16 12.99 6.39
N ASP A 73 -2.84 13.61 5.25
CA ASP A 73 -1.77 14.60 5.16
C ASP A 73 -2.06 15.83 6.03
N ARG A 74 -3.33 16.28 6.08
CA ARG A 74 -3.73 17.50 6.78
C ARG A 74 -3.90 17.34 8.30
N TYR A 75 -4.57 16.28 8.74
CA TYR A 75 -4.93 16.08 10.15
C TYR A 75 -4.06 15.06 10.86
N GLY A 76 -3.28 14.28 10.10
CA GLY A 76 -2.44 13.22 10.61
C GLY A 76 -3.22 12.02 11.16
N PRO A 77 -2.49 10.95 11.54
CA PRO A 77 -3.06 9.70 12.00
C PRO A 77 -3.81 9.81 13.34
N ARG A 78 -3.41 10.77 14.20
CA ARG A 78 -3.95 10.92 15.56
C ARG A 78 -5.43 11.29 15.58
N TRP A 79 -5.89 11.99 14.55
CA TRP A 79 -7.31 12.32 14.38
C TRP A 79 -7.98 11.39 13.38
N LEU A 80 -7.29 11.05 12.29
CA LEU A 80 -7.89 10.27 11.21
C LEU A 80 -8.30 8.86 11.65
N PHE A 81 -7.42 8.15 12.36
CA PHE A 81 -7.69 6.75 12.70
C PHE A 81 -8.78 6.59 13.76
N PRO A 82 -8.81 7.37 14.86
CA PRO A 82 -9.94 7.27 15.80
C PRO A 82 -11.28 7.59 15.15
N ILE A 83 -11.34 8.59 14.26
CA ILE A 83 -12.56 8.91 13.51
C ILE A 83 -12.93 7.73 12.60
N GLY A 84 -11.97 7.17 11.88
CA GLY A 84 -12.18 6.01 11.02
C GLY A 84 -12.68 4.78 11.78
N THR A 85 -12.03 4.40 12.88
CA THR A 85 -12.43 3.24 13.69
C THR A 85 -13.75 3.47 14.41
N THR A 86 -14.04 4.70 14.84
CA THR A 86 -15.34 5.03 15.43
C THR A 86 -16.46 4.96 14.40
N CYS A 87 -16.23 5.49 13.19
CA CYS A 87 -17.17 5.38 12.07
C CYS A 87 -17.42 3.92 11.70
N LEU A 88 -16.35 3.11 11.66
CA LEU A 88 -16.44 1.67 11.43
C LEU A 88 -17.33 0.99 12.49
N GLY A 89 -17.03 1.16 13.77
CA GLY A 89 -17.79 0.52 14.85
C GLY A 89 -19.24 1.01 14.96
N LEU A 90 -19.49 2.31 14.77
CA LEU A 90 -20.85 2.86 14.72
C LEU A 90 -21.62 2.33 13.51
N GLY A 91 -20.96 2.18 12.37
CA GLY A 91 -21.55 1.56 11.18
C GLY A 91 -21.98 0.12 11.44
N LEU A 92 -21.13 -0.68 12.09
CA LEU A 92 -21.47 -2.06 12.47
C LEU A 92 -22.69 -2.11 13.39
N ILE A 93 -22.69 -1.32 14.47
CA ILE A 93 -23.80 -1.27 15.42
C ILE A 93 -25.07 -0.78 14.73
N ALA A 94 -24.98 0.27 13.90
CA ALA A 94 -26.15 0.78 13.19
C ALA A 94 -26.71 -0.26 12.19
N SER A 95 -25.85 -1.07 11.56
CA SER A 95 -26.28 -2.14 10.65
C SER A 95 -27.11 -3.23 11.34
N THR A 96 -26.96 -3.44 12.66
CA THR A 96 -27.75 -4.45 13.37
C THR A 96 -29.21 -4.04 13.59
N TYR A 97 -29.49 -2.73 13.50
CA TYR A 97 -30.85 -2.17 13.56
C TYR A 97 -31.47 -1.97 12.17
N ALA A 98 -30.75 -2.31 11.10
CA ALA A 98 -31.26 -2.16 9.75
C ALA A 98 -32.21 -3.30 9.39
N HIS A 99 -33.41 -2.96 8.91
CA HIS A 99 -34.42 -3.92 8.45
C HIS A 99 -34.68 -3.84 6.94
N THR A 100 -34.08 -2.87 6.26
CA THR A 100 -34.25 -2.69 4.81
C THR A 100 -32.89 -2.56 4.10
N PRO A 101 -32.79 -2.94 2.82
CA PRO A 101 -31.51 -2.89 2.10
C PRO A 101 -30.88 -1.49 2.03
N TRP A 102 -31.70 -0.44 1.89
CA TRP A 102 -31.20 0.93 1.82
C TRP A 102 -30.57 1.40 3.14
N GLN A 103 -31.08 0.94 4.29
CA GLN A 103 -30.50 1.22 5.60
C GLN A 103 -29.12 0.57 5.74
N LEU A 104 -28.96 -0.64 5.20
CA LEU A 104 -27.65 -1.31 5.13
C LEU A 104 -26.69 -0.58 4.18
N CYS A 105 -27.17 -0.02 3.07
CA CYS A 105 -26.32 0.81 2.20
C CYS A 105 -25.77 2.04 2.93
N LEU A 106 -26.54 2.67 3.81
CA LEU A 106 -26.04 3.80 4.60
C LEU A 106 -25.16 3.37 5.77
N THR A 107 -25.55 2.32 6.49
CA THR A 107 -24.81 1.89 7.68
C THR A 107 -23.55 1.11 7.31
N TRP A 108 -23.68 0.00 6.61
CA TRP A 108 -22.54 -0.80 6.15
C TRP A 108 -21.85 -0.14 4.95
N GLY A 109 -22.63 0.20 3.93
CA GLY A 109 -22.07 0.71 2.69
C GLY A 109 -21.33 2.05 2.86
N LEU A 110 -21.92 3.00 3.59
CA LEU A 110 -21.27 4.29 3.83
C LEU A 110 -20.41 4.27 5.10
N LEU A 111 -20.96 4.04 6.29
CA LEU A 111 -20.17 4.21 7.52
C LEU A 111 -19.04 3.18 7.64
N VAL A 112 -19.32 1.88 7.48
CA VAL A 112 -18.28 0.84 7.53
C VAL A 112 -17.28 1.02 6.38
N GLY A 113 -17.74 1.31 5.17
CA GLY A 113 -16.89 1.60 4.01
C GLY A 113 -15.95 2.80 4.23
N GLN A 114 -16.44 3.90 4.78
CA GLN A 114 -15.62 5.08 5.08
C GLN A 114 -14.68 4.86 6.27
N GLY A 115 -15.11 4.13 7.31
CA GLY A 115 -14.24 3.72 8.40
C GLY A 115 -13.07 2.87 7.91
N PHE A 116 -13.35 1.91 7.02
CA PHE A 116 -12.33 1.12 6.32
C PHE A 116 -11.42 1.99 5.44
N ASN A 117 -11.94 3.04 4.79
CA ASN A 117 -11.12 3.95 3.98
C ASN A 117 -10.12 4.74 4.82
N LEU A 118 -10.61 5.37 5.89
CA LEU A 118 -9.81 6.25 6.75
C LEU A 118 -8.72 5.47 7.52
N ALA A 119 -9.06 4.29 8.02
CA ALA A 119 -8.14 3.40 8.74
C ALA A 119 -7.61 2.25 7.88
N GLY A 120 -7.63 2.42 6.55
CA GLY A 120 -7.30 1.39 5.57
C GLY A 120 -5.83 1.31 5.17
N PHE A 121 -5.55 0.47 4.17
CA PHE A 121 -4.19 0.13 3.74
C PHE A 121 -3.38 1.35 3.34
N VAL A 122 -4.02 2.31 2.66
CA VAL A 122 -3.37 3.49 2.10
C VAL A 122 -2.78 4.37 3.21
N THR A 123 -3.59 4.70 4.21
CA THR A 123 -3.21 5.63 5.29
C THR A 123 -2.20 5.02 6.25
N HIS A 124 -2.30 3.73 6.55
CA HIS A 124 -1.29 3.03 7.37
C HIS A 124 0.03 2.81 6.63
N SER A 125 0.00 2.51 5.33
CA SER A 125 1.23 2.38 4.54
C SER A 125 1.96 3.72 4.42
N ALA A 126 1.22 4.81 4.23
CA ALA A 126 1.76 6.16 4.24
C ALA A 126 2.39 6.52 5.60
N LEU A 127 1.70 6.20 6.70
CA LEU A 127 2.24 6.39 8.05
C LEU A 127 3.56 5.68 8.25
N VAL A 128 3.59 4.36 8.05
CA VAL A 128 4.78 3.55 8.34
C VAL A 128 5.96 3.96 7.44
N ALA A 129 5.68 4.38 6.20
CA ALA A 129 6.69 4.91 5.29
C ALA A 129 7.41 6.16 5.81
N GLN A 130 6.77 6.98 6.65
CA GLN A 130 7.38 8.18 7.23
C GLN A 130 8.33 7.86 8.40
N TRP A 131 8.15 6.71 9.06
CA TRP A 131 8.94 6.32 10.25
C TRP A 131 10.22 5.55 9.92
N PHE A 132 10.28 4.92 8.74
CA PHE A 132 11.37 4.04 8.32
C PHE A 132 11.84 4.37 6.89
N ARG A 133 13.16 4.47 6.70
CA ARG A 133 13.78 4.59 5.36
C ARG A 133 14.45 3.27 4.97
N ARG A 134 15.41 2.80 5.76
CA ARG A 134 16.18 1.56 5.52
C ARG A 134 15.30 0.32 5.60
N TYR A 135 14.36 0.29 6.55
CA TYR A 135 13.50 -0.87 6.81
C TYR A 135 12.06 -0.68 6.31
N ARG A 136 11.81 0.29 5.42
CA ARG A 136 10.48 0.67 4.95
C ARG A 136 9.65 -0.53 4.45
N GLY A 137 10.23 -1.37 3.60
CA GLY A 137 9.53 -2.53 3.03
C GLY A 137 9.12 -3.56 4.09
N VAL A 138 10.01 -3.85 5.04
CA VAL A 138 9.75 -4.80 6.13
C VAL A 138 8.71 -4.25 7.11
N ALA A 139 8.83 -2.97 7.49
CA ALA A 139 7.90 -2.32 8.41
C ALA A 139 6.48 -2.25 7.82
N ILE A 140 6.35 -1.88 6.54
CA ILE A 140 5.05 -1.87 5.84
C ILE A 140 4.50 -3.28 5.71
N GLY A 141 5.33 -4.26 5.33
CA GLY A 141 4.93 -5.67 5.24
C GLY A 141 4.40 -6.20 6.58
N LEU A 142 5.10 -5.89 7.68
CA LEU A 142 4.66 -6.26 9.02
C LEU A 142 3.32 -5.59 9.37
N ALA A 143 3.16 -4.29 9.17
CA ALA A 143 1.90 -3.60 9.43
C ALA A 143 0.72 -4.20 8.62
N ILE A 144 0.93 -4.47 7.32
CA ILE A 144 -0.09 -5.04 6.42
C ILE A 144 -0.42 -6.48 6.80
N SER A 145 0.53 -7.25 7.33
CA SER A 145 0.31 -8.65 7.73
C SER A 145 -0.78 -8.80 8.79
N GLY A 146 -1.02 -7.76 9.59
CA GLY A 146 -2.14 -7.69 10.53
C GLY A 146 -3.49 -7.97 9.85
N SER A 147 -3.68 -7.48 8.63
CA SER A 147 -4.92 -7.71 7.87
C SER A 147 -5.21 -9.19 7.58
N SER A 148 -4.18 -9.99 7.41
CA SER A 148 -4.32 -11.43 7.15
C SER A 148 -4.57 -12.21 8.42
N ILE A 149 -3.92 -11.82 9.51
CA ILE A 149 -4.22 -12.36 10.84
C ILE A 149 -5.66 -12.02 11.22
N GLY A 150 -6.14 -10.82 10.87
CA GLY A 150 -7.54 -10.43 11.01
C GLY A 150 -8.48 -11.36 10.25
N GLY A 151 -8.16 -11.69 8.99
CA GLY A 151 -8.92 -12.69 8.23
C GLY A 151 -8.94 -14.07 8.88
N LEU A 152 -7.83 -14.51 9.47
CA LEU A 152 -7.70 -15.80 10.14
C LEU A 152 -8.38 -15.87 11.51
N THR A 153 -8.43 -14.77 12.26
CA THR A 153 -8.94 -14.74 13.63
C THR A 153 -10.35 -14.18 13.69
N ILE A 154 -10.60 -13.03 13.09
CA ILE A 154 -11.88 -12.31 13.18
C ILE A 154 -12.96 -13.05 12.40
N VAL A 155 -12.69 -13.56 11.20
CA VAL A 155 -13.73 -14.21 10.37
C VAL A 155 -14.28 -15.48 11.05
N PRO A 156 -13.45 -16.44 11.51
CA PRO A 156 -13.97 -17.61 12.22
C PRO A 156 -14.57 -17.26 13.58
N ALA A 157 -14.01 -16.29 14.31
CA ALA A 157 -14.60 -15.82 15.56
C ALA A 157 -15.99 -15.23 15.34
N MET A 158 -16.19 -14.44 14.28
CA MET A 158 -17.48 -13.90 13.92
C MET A 158 -18.46 -14.98 13.47
N GLN A 159 -18.02 -15.97 12.69
CA GLN A 159 -18.86 -17.13 12.35
C GLN A 159 -19.33 -17.86 13.62
N TYR A 160 -18.41 -18.18 14.53
CA TYR A 160 -18.73 -18.84 15.79
C TYR A 160 -19.71 -18.02 16.65
N LEU A 161 -19.47 -16.71 16.79
CA LEU A 161 -20.39 -15.82 17.52
C LEU A 161 -21.77 -15.74 16.86
N VAL A 162 -21.83 -15.67 15.53
CA VAL A 162 -23.10 -15.66 14.79
C VAL A 162 -23.89 -16.94 15.05
N ASP A 163 -23.22 -18.10 15.06
CA ASP A 163 -23.87 -19.39 15.31
C ASP A 163 -24.39 -19.54 16.75
N GLN A 164 -23.73 -18.92 17.73
CA GLN A 164 -24.09 -19.05 19.17
C GLN A 164 -25.08 -17.98 19.66
N ILE A 165 -24.87 -16.72 19.27
CA ILE A 165 -25.59 -15.56 19.84
C ILE A 165 -26.29 -14.70 18.77
N GLY A 166 -26.28 -15.15 17.51
CA GLY A 166 -26.86 -14.45 16.38
C GLY A 166 -26.00 -13.29 15.87
N TRP A 167 -26.19 -12.93 14.61
CA TRP A 167 -25.36 -11.92 13.93
C TRP A 167 -25.54 -10.51 14.52
N ARG A 168 -26.75 -10.12 14.94
CA ARG A 168 -26.97 -8.80 15.53
C ARG A 168 -26.13 -8.58 16.78
N THR A 169 -26.15 -9.53 17.70
CA THR A 169 -25.37 -9.44 18.94
C THR A 169 -23.87 -9.50 18.63
N ALA A 170 -23.45 -10.41 17.75
CA ALA A 170 -22.05 -10.57 17.35
C ALA A 170 -21.46 -9.28 16.76
N TYR A 171 -22.14 -8.65 15.79
CA TYR A 171 -21.65 -7.44 15.15
C TYR A 171 -21.75 -6.20 16.05
N THR A 172 -22.73 -6.16 16.96
CA THR A 172 -22.81 -5.11 18.00
C THR A 172 -21.60 -5.18 18.93
N LEU A 173 -21.24 -6.39 19.40
CA LEU A 173 -20.06 -6.61 20.25
C LEU A 173 -18.77 -6.21 19.53
N LEU A 174 -18.61 -6.62 18.27
CA LEU A 174 -17.45 -6.23 17.46
C LEU A 174 -17.36 -4.71 17.30
N GLY A 175 -18.48 -4.05 17.05
CA GLY A 175 -18.54 -2.59 16.96
C GLY A 175 -18.09 -1.89 18.24
N TRP A 176 -18.54 -2.36 19.40
CA TRP A 176 -18.10 -1.84 20.70
C TRP A 176 -16.63 -2.10 20.98
N VAL A 177 -16.11 -3.28 20.66
CA VAL A 177 -14.68 -3.60 20.79
C VAL A 177 -13.84 -2.64 19.94
N ILE A 178 -14.26 -2.35 18.71
CA ILE A 178 -13.54 -1.41 17.84
C ILE A 178 -13.59 0.02 18.40
N ILE A 179 -14.75 0.49 18.88
CA ILE A 179 -14.87 1.85 19.43
C ILE A 179 -14.06 1.99 20.73
N ILE A 180 -14.24 1.06 21.67
CA ILE A 180 -13.69 1.16 23.03
C ILE A 180 -12.20 0.82 23.06
N CYS A 181 -11.72 -0.08 22.21
CA CYS A 181 -10.31 -0.47 22.20
C CYS A 181 -9.52 0.29 21.13
N LEU A 182 -9.95 0.25 19.86
CA LEU A 182 -9.12 0.77 18.76
C LEU A 182 -9.12 2.29 18.69
N ALA A 183 -10.25 2.96 18.90
CA ALA A 183 -10.29 4.42 18.81
C ALA A 183 -9.37 5.10 19.84
N PRO A 184 -9.41 4.79 21.15
CA PRO A 184 -8.48 5.39 22.10
C PRO A 184 -7.04 4.92 21.90
N MET A 185 -6.82 3.66 21.51
CA MET A 185 -5.48 3.16 21.21
C MET A 185 -4.80 4.00 20.12
N ASN A 186 -5.50 4.27 19.01
CA ASN A 186 -4.97 5.12 17.93
C ASN A 186 -4.89 6.60 18.35
N ALA A 187 -5.83 7.09 19.16
CA ALA A 187 -5.82 8.50 19.60
C ALA A 187 -4.65 8.82 20.55
N LEU A 188 -4.29 7.88 21.41
CA LEU A 188 -3.29 8.07 22.46
C LEU A 188 -1.87 7.82 21.94
N TRP A 189 -1.66 6.74 21.18
CA TRP A 189 -0.31 6.28 20.83
C TRP A 189 0.12 6.51 19.38
N GLN A 190 -0.80 6.73 18.43
CA GLN A 190 -0.34 7.03 17.06
C GLN A 190 0.29 8.43 16.98
N ARG A 191 1.40 8.54 16.23
CA ARG A 191 2.14 9.79 16.00
C ARG A 191 2.43 9.92 14.51
N HIS A 192 2.38 11.15 13.99
CA HIS A 192 2.47 11.39 12.55
C HIS A 192 3.92 11.22 12.10
N HIS A 193 4.81 12.05 12.62
CA HIS A 193 6.21 12.06 12.22
C HIS A 193 7.12 11.65 13.39
N PRO A 194 8.28 11.03 13.13
CA PRO A 194 9.28 10.78 14.16
C PRO A 194 9.75 12.11 14.80
N ALA A 195 9.76 13.20 14.02
CA ALA A 195 10.09 14.54 14.49
C ALA A 195 9.17 15.04 15.61
N ASP A 196 7.90 14.59 15.66
CA ASP A 196 6.95 14.93 16.73
C ASP A 196 7.43 14.44 18.11
N LEU A 197 8.33 13.46 18.14
CA LEU A 197 8.96 12.91 19.34
C LEU A 197 10.44 13.28 19.47
N GLY A 198 10.94 14.20 18.63
CA GLY A 198 12.37 14.50 18.55
C GLY A 198 13.22 13.32 18.05
N LEU A 199 12.60 12.38 17.32
CA LEU A 199 13.27 11.23 16.74
C LEU A 199 13.54 11.45 15.24
N TYR A 200 14.49 10.70 14.70
CA TYR A 200 14.78 10.63 13.28
C TYR A 200 14.25 9.33 12.68
N PRO A 201 13.93 9.28 11.36
CA PRO A 201 13.59 8.04 10.68
C PRO A 201 14.66 6.96 10.91
N ASP A 202 14.25 5.73 11.17
CA ASP A 202 15.10 4.60 11.60
C ASP A 202 15.87 4.79 12.92
N GLY A 203 15.62 5.88 13.67
CA GLY A 203 16.30 6.17 14.93
C GLY A 203 17.75 6.64 14.77
N LEU A 204 18.18 6.96 13.56
CA LEU A 204 19.54 7.43 13.24
C LEU A 204 19.51 8.92 12.91
N PRO A 205 20.28 9.78 13.61
CA PRO A 205 20.45 11.16 13.18
C PRO A 205 21.01 11.19 11.75
N PRO A 206 20.71 12.23 10.95
CA PRO A 206 21.28 12.37 9.62
C PRO A 206 22.81 12.30 9.74
N ASP A 207 23.44 11.40 8.98
CA ASP A 207 24.90 11.29 8.94
C ASP A 207 25.50 12.69 8.74
N THR A 208 26.41 13.07 9.63
CA THR A 208 27.16 14.32 9.57
C THR A 208 28.28 14.19 8.52
N ASP A 209 27.94 13.75 7.31
CA ASP A 209 28.81 13.80 6.16
C ASP A 209 28.28 14.87 5.20
N THR A 210 28.87 16.05 5.30
CA THR A 210 28.58 17.30 4.57
C THR A 210 28.71 17.21 3.03
N ALA A 211 28.83 16.01 2.45
CA ALA A 211 28.83 15.77 1.01
C ALA A 211 27.55 15.10 0.49
N THR A 212 26.73 14.52 1.38
CA THR A 212 25.48 13.83 1.02
C THR A 212 24.24 14.70 1.23
N SER A 213 24.33 15.79 2.00
CA SER A 213 23.21 16.68 2.27
C SER A 213 22.67 17.40 1.02
N ASP A 214 23.55 17.78 0.07
CA ASP A 214 23.14 18.47 -1.16
C ASP A 214 22.46 17.55 -2.19
N SER A 215 22.84 16.28 -2.24
CA SER A 215 22.20 15.26 -3.08
C SER A 215 20.90 14.74 -2.46
N LEU A 216 20.84 14.65 -1.13
CA LEU A 216 19.66 14.19 -0.38
C LEU A 216 18.55 15.25 -0.31
N GLN A 217 18.89 16.54 -0.20
CA GLN A 217 17.91 17.63 -0.35
C GLN A 217 17.38 17.69 -1.78
N HIS A 218 18.21 17.43 -2.80
CA HIS A 218 17.76 17.34 -4.19
C HIS A 218 16.83 16.15 -4.46
N GLU A 219 17.04 14.98 -3.85
CA GLU A 219 16.12 13.84 -3.99
C GLU A 219 14.78 14.08 -3.29
N GLN A 220 14.77 14.61 -2.06
CA GLN A 220 13.52 14.96 -1.38
C GLN A 220 12.80 16.14 -2.04
N GLN A 221 13.52 17.15 -2.55
CA GLN A 221 12.92 18.21 -3.35
C GLN A 221 12.41 17.70 -4.70
N SER A 222 13.12 16.75 -5.35
CA SER A 222 12.70 16.16 -6.62
C SER A 222 11.51 15.20 -6.48
N GLU A 223 11.36 14.46 -5.38
CA GLU A 223 10.14 13.70 -5.06
C GLU A 223 8.99 14.64 -4.67
N SER A 224 9.26 15.74 -3.96
CA SER A 224 8.26 16.78 -3.65
C SER A 224 7.84 17.63 -4.85
N ALA A 225 8.61 17.59 -5.95
CA ALA A 225 8.37 18.39 -7.15
C ALA A 225 7.29 17.80 -8.06
N LEU A 226 6.89 16.53 -7.88
CA LEU A 226 5.75 15.96 -8.58
C LEU A 226 4.47 16.38 -7.86
N THR A 227 3.85 17.44 -8.33
CA THR A 227 2.53 17.81 -7.80
C THR A 227 1.51 16.74 -8.19
N LEU A 228 0.48 16.54 -7.37
CA LEU A 228 -0.65 15.64 -7.67
C LEU A 228 -1.20 15.89 -9.09
N ARG A 229 -1.18 17.16 -9.51
CA ARG A 229 -1.60 17.60 -10.84
C ARG A 229 -0.73 16.97 -11.93
N ASP A 230 0.58 17.01 -11.77
CA ASP A 230 1.52 16.44 -12.75
C ASP A 230 1.37 14.91 -12.85
N ALA A 231 1.13 14.24 -11.72
CA ALA A 231 0.87 12.81 -11.70
C ALA A 231 -0.42 12.41 -12.46
N LEU A 232 -1.52 13.15 -12.26
CA LEU A 232 -2.81 12.90 -12.91
C LEU A 232 -2.76 13.05 -14.45
N HIS A 233 -1.85 13.89 -14.96
CA HIS A 233 -1.64 14.07 -16.40
C HIS A 233 -0.68 13.03 -17.01
N SER A 234 -0.08 12.15 -16.20
CA SER A 234 0.87 11.17 -16.69
C SER A 234 0.17 9.84 -17.09
N PRO A 235 0.45 9.28 -18.29
CA PRO A 235 -0.09 7.97 -18.68
C PRO A 235 0.28 6.80 -17.75
N PRO A 236 1.51 6.73 -17.19
CA PRO A 236 1.88 5.66 -16.25
C PRO A 236 0.99 5.62 -15.00
N PHE A 237 0.53 6.78 -14.52
CA PHE A 237 -0.38 6.85 -13.39
C PHE A 237 -1.70 6.12 -13.67
N TRP A 238 -2.32 6.37 -14.82
CA TRP A 238 -3.59 5.73 -15.19
C TRP A 238 -3.46 4.23 -15.41
N PHE A 239 -2.35 3.78 -15.97
CA PHE A 239 -2.08 2.34 -16.11
C PHE A 239 -1.99 1.65 -14.75
N LEU A 240 -1.24 2.23 -13.81
CA LEU A 240 -1.14 1.72 -12.44
C LEU A 240 -2.49 1.79 -11.70
N PHE A 241 -3.23 2.87 -11.88
CA PHE A 241 -4.56 3.04 -11.29
C PHE A 241 -5.54 1.97 -11.76
N ILE A 242 -5.67 1.75 -13.07
CA ILE A 242 -6.59 0.75 -13.65
C ILE A 242 -6.19 -0.66 -13.20
N MET A 243 -4.89 -0.97 -13.22
CA MET A 243 -4.39 -2.27 -12.77
C MET A 243 -4.71 -2.50 -11.29
N ALA A 244 -4.40 -1.54 -10.42
CA ALA A 244 -4.65 -1.65 -8.98
C ALA A 244 -6.16 -1.72 -8.68
N ALA A 245 -6.97 -0.90 -9.35
CA ALA A 245 -8.42 -0.91 -9.21
C ALA A 245 -9.03 -2.24 -9.67
N GLY A 246 -8.59 -2.79 -10.79
CA GLY A 246 -9.05 -4.09 -11.31
C GLY A 246 -8.72 -5.24 -10.36
N VAL A 247 -7.49 -5.29 -9.84
CA VAL A 247 -7.09 -6.30 -8.85
C VAL A 247 -7.89 -6.16 -7.55
N GLY A 248 -8.10 -4.94 -7.06
CA GLY A 248 -8.91 -4.66 -5.87
C GLY A 248 -10.38 -5.06 -6.03
N TRP A 249 -10.97 -4.80 -7.21
CA TRP A 249 -12.35 -5.16 -7.51
C TRP A 249 -12.55 -6.68 -7.55
N LEU A 250 -11.71 -7.39 -8.33
CA LEU A 250 -11.82 -8.84 -8.48
C LEU A 250 -11.62 -9.57 -7.14
N SER A 251 -10.64 -9.13 -6.35
CA SER A 251 -10.39 -9.72 -5.01
C SER A 251 -11.56 -9.50 -4.05
N SER A 252 -12.20 -8.32 -4.09
CA SER A 252 -13.37 -8.03 -3.25
C SER A 252 -14.58 -8.86 -3.66
N MET A 253 -14.84 -9.01 -4.96
CA MET A 253 -15.96 -9.81 -5.48
C MET A 253 -15.83 -11.29 -5.06
N ILE A 254 -14.63 -11.86 -5.21
CA ILE A 254 -14.36 -13.24 -4.78
C ILE A 254 -14.57 -13.36 -3.27
N SER A 255 -14.05 -12.42 -2.48
CA SER A 255 -14.13 -12.48 -1.02
C SER A 255 -15.57 -12.50 -0.50
N VAL A 256 -16.49 -11.73 -1.08
CA VAL A 256 -17.89 -11.69 -0.60
C VAL A 256 -18.65 -12.98 -0.92
N HIS A 257 -18.43 -13.57 -2.10
CA HIS A 257 -19.22 -14.71 -2.58
C HIS A 257 -18.62 -16.09 -2.28
N LEU A 258 -17.33 -16.15 -1.91
CA LEU A 258 -16.63 -17.42 -1.72
C LEU A 258 -17.26 -18.29 -0.62
N ILE A 259 -17.62 -17.71 0.54
CA ILE A 259 -18.22 -18.48 1.63
C ILE A 259 -19.55 -19.08 1.18
N ALA A 260 -20.43 -18.26 0.60
CA ALA A 260 -21.74 -18.70 0.12
C ALA A 260 -21.59 -19.82 -0.93
N HIS A 261 -20.65 -19.68 -1.87
CA HIS A 261 -20.39 -20.70 -2.88
C HIS A 261 -19.93 -22.03 -2.26
N ILE A 262 -19.03 -21.99 -1.27
CA ILE A 262 -18.54 -23.23 -0.61
C ILE A 262 -19.67 -23.89 0.19
N THR A 263 -20.48 -23.12 0.91
CA THR A 263 -21.62 -23.66 1.68
C THR A 263 -22.72 -24.21 0.78
N ASP A 264 -22.98 -23.57 -0.37
CA ASP A 264 -23.96 -24.05 -1.36
C ASP A 264 -23.57 -25.42 -1.95
N ASN A 265 -22.26 -25.73 -1.98
CA ASN A 265 -21.75 -27.04 -2.41
C ASN A 265 -21.80 -28.11 -1.29
N GLY A 266 -22.42 -27.82 -0.14
CA GLY A 266 -22.62 -28.77 0.96
C GLY A 266 -21.47 -28.88 1.96
N PHE A 267 -20.47 -28.00 1.87
CA PHE A 267 -19.39 -27.94 2.86
C PHE A 267 -19.79 -27.13 4.10
N SER A 268 -19.14 -27.39 5.24
CA SER A 268 -19.41 -26.67 6.48
C SER A 268 -18.99 -25.19 6.40
N SER A 269 -19.75 -24.31 7.04
CA SER A 269 -19.45 -22.87 7.13
C SER A 269 -18.08 -22.60 7.77
N LEU A 270 -17.66 -23.46 8.72
CA LEU A 270 -16.34 -23.37 9.34
C LEU A 270 -15.21 -23.68 8.36
N LEU A 271 -15.37 -24.69 7.50
CA LEU A 271 -14.39 -24.99 6.45
C LEU A 271 -14.29 -23.80 5.48
N ALA A 272 -15.43 -23.26 5.03
CA ALA A 272 -15.47 -22.10 4.15
C ALA A 272 -14.74 -20.87 4.75
N ALA A 273 -14.99 -20.57 6.03
CA ALA A 273 -14.31 -19.49 6.75
C ALA A 273 -12.79 -19.75 6.87
N SER A 274 -12.39 -21.01 7.15
CA SER A 274 -10.97 -21.37 7.26
C SER A 274 -10.20 -21.21 5.94
N MET A 275 -10.84 -21.51 4.79
CA MET A 275 -10.25 -21.31 3.46
C MET A 275 -10.05 -19.83 3.13
N MET A 276 -10.99 -18.97 3.52
CA MET A 276 -10.84 -17.53 3.41
C MET A 276 -9.68 -17.01 4.29
N GLY A 277 -9.53 -17.56 5.49
CA GLY A 277 -8.38 -17.30 6.35
C GLY A 277 -7.04 -17.68 5.70
N LEU A 278 -6.95 -18.88 5.10
CA LEU A 278 -5.77 -19.34 4.36
C LEU A 278 -5.40 -18.42 3.18
N MET A 279 -6.40 -17.98 2.41
CA MET A 279 -6.19 -17.00 1.34
C MET A 279 -5.62 -15.68 1.89
N GLY A 280 -6.09 -15.25 3.07
CA GLY A 280 -5.50 -14.16 3.83
C GLY A 280 -4.01 -14.39 4.15
N LEU A 281 -3.64 -15.58 4.65
CA LEU A 281 -2.26 -15.91 5.00
C LEU A 281 -1.31 -15.81 3.80
N PHE A 282 -1.70 -16.37 2.64
CA PHE A 282 -0.92 -16.25 1.41
C PHE A 282 -0.75 -14.80 0.96
N ARG A 283 -1.79 -13.97 1.15
CA ARG A 283 -1.74 -12.53 0.86
C ARG A 283 -0.75 -11.78 1.75
N ALA A 284 -0.64 -12.12 3.04
CA ALA A 284 0.36 -11.52 3.95
C ALA A 284 1.78 -12.01 3.66
N GLY A 285 1.93 -13.33 3.46
CA GLY A 285 3.21 -13.95 3.17
C GLY A 285 3.82 -13.39 1.89
N SER A 286 3.03 -13.31 0.81
CA SER A 286 3.48 -12.73 -0.45
C SER A 286 3.89 -11.26 -0.32
N GLY A 287 3.12 -10.43 0.40
CA GLY A 287 3.46 -9.01 0.62
C GLY A 287 4.77 -8.82 1.40
N THR A 288 5.01 -9.64 2.43
CA THR A 288 6.22 -9.57 3.27
C THR A 288 7.45 -10.06 2.50
N VAL A 289 7.30 -11.18 1.77
CA VAL A 289 8.37 -11.75 0.93
C VAL A 289 8.72 -10.80 -0.21
N TRP A 290 7.75 -10.28 -0.96
CA TRP A 290 8.02 -9.32 -2.03
C TRP A 290 8.56 -7.99 -1.50
N GLY A 291 8.12 -7.54 -0.32
CA GLY A 291 8.65 -6.35 0.34
C GLY A 291 10.13 -6.48 0.73
N ALA A 292 10.55 -7.68 1.16
CA ALA A 292 11.95 -8.00 1.47
C ALA A 292 12.81 -8.18 0.20
N LEU A 293 12.24 -8.76 -0.87
CA LEU A 293 12.94 -9.00 -2.14
C LEU A 293 13.00 -7.76 -3.04
N GLY A 294 12.07 -6.81 -2.88
CA GLY A 294 11.96 -5.60 -3.71
C GLY A 294 13.29 -4.81 -3.82
N PRO A 295 13.99 -4.53 -2.70
CA PRO A 295 15.29 -3.84 -2.73
C PRO A 295 16.39 -4.62 -3.45
N LEU A 296 16.36 -5.96 -3.42
CA LEU A 296 17.31 -6.80 -4.15
C LEU A 296 17.02 -6.70 -5.66
N TRP A 297 15.75 -6.71 -6.05
CA TRP A 297 15.38 -6.69 -7.46
C TRP A 297 15.63 -5.34 -8.14
N THR A 298 15.39 -4.23 -7.41
CA THR A 298 15.70 -2.87 -7.89
C THR A 298 17.19 -2.66 -8.02
N ARG A 299 18.01 -3.12 -7.06
CA ARG A 299 19.47 -3.04 -7.17
C ARG A 299 19.98 -3.76 -8.42
N VAL A 300 19.48 -4.96 -8.72
CA VAL A 300 19.87 -5.72 -9.92
C VAL A 300 19.49 -4.98 -11.21
N HIS A 301 18.27 -4.42 -11.30
CA HIS A 301 17.82 -3.72 -12.51
C HIS A 301 18.47 -2.35 -12.74
N VAL A 302 18.66 -1.57 -11.68
CA VAL A 302 19.35 -0.27 -11.76
C VAL A 302 20.82 -0.48 -12.15
N HIS A 303 21.47 -1.50 -11.57
CA HIS A 303 22.83 -1.88 -11.92
C HIS A 303 22.93 -2.35 -13.38
N HIS A 304 21.95 -3.11 -13.90
CA HIS A 304 21.89 -3.49 -15.31
C HIS A 304 21.72 -2.28 -16.25
N ARG A 305 20.85 -1.32 -15.91
CA ARG A 305 20.65 -0.10 -16.72
C ARG A 305 21.84 0.85 -16.66
N GLN A 306 22.52 0.96 -15.52
CA GLN A 306 23.75 1.75 -15.39
C GLN A 306 24.92 1.10 -16.13
N CYS A 307 25.07 -0.23 -16.05
CA CYS A 307 26.04 -0.96 -16.88
C CYS A 307 25.76 -0.80 -18.38
N ALA A 308 24.50 -0.89 -18.81
CA ALA A 308 24.11 -0.69 -20.21
C ALA A 308 24.36 0.75 -20.70
N LYS A 309 24.12 1.78 -19.86
CA LYS A 309 24.40 3.19 -20.19
C LYS A 309 25.89 3.54 -20.16
N SER A 310 26.70 2.84 -19.37
CA SER A 310 28.15 3.10 -19.25
C SER A 310 29.01 2.53 -20.39
N GLY A 311 28.40 1.96 -21.44
CA GLY A 311 29.14 1.42 -22.59
C GLY A 311 30.01 0.19 -22.27
N ARG A 312 29.85 -0.40 -21.07
CA ARG A 312 30.61 -1.58 -20.64
C ARG A 312 30.08 -2.91 -21.20
N PHE A 313 29.22 -2.84 -22.22
CA PHE A 313 28.95 -3.95 -23.13
C PHE A 313 29.95 -3.86 -24.30
N HIS A 314 31.21 -4.21 -24.03
CA HIS A 314 32.09 -4.63 -25.12
C HIS A 314 31.78 -6.09 -25.42
N GLY A 315 31.45 -6.34 -26.68
CA GLY A 315 30.76 -7.55 -27.12
C GLY A 315 31.50 -8.84 -26.80
N LEU A 316 30.74 -9.81 -26.31
CA LEU A 316 30.83 -11.17 -26.80
C LEU A 316 29.45 -11.81 -26.61
N GLY A 317 28.83 -12.19 -27.72
CA GLY A 317 27.55 -12.88 -27.73
C GLY A 317 27.67 -14.23 -27.05
N ARG A 318 27.01 -14.38 -25.90
CA ARG A 318 26.35 -15.60 -25.45
C ARG A 318 25.62 -15.30 -24.13
N VAL A 319 24.31 -15.52 -24.17
CA VAL A 319 23.47 -15.64 -22.99
C VAL A 319 23.94 -16.87 -22.21
N VAL A 320 24.49 -16.68 -21.02
CA VAL A 320 24.54 -17.69 -19.96
C VAL A 320 24.26 -16.96 -18.63
N PRO A 321 23.21 -17.31 -17.87
CA PRO A 321 22.98 -16.77 -16.55
C PRO A 321 23.83 -17.54 -15.55
N THR A 322 25.12 -17.21 -15.45
CA THR A 322 25.94 -17.69 -14.32
C THR A 322 25.76 -16.74 -13.15
N VAL A 323 25.08 -17.25 -12.13
CA VAL A 323 25.12 -16.78 -10.75
C VAL A 323 26.57 -16.45 -10.40
N CYS A 324 26.86 -15.17 -10.16
CA CYS A 324 28.15 -14.77 -9.63
C CYS A 324 28.18 -15.18 -8.14
N PRO A 325 29.09 -16.07 -7.71
CA PRO A 325 29.09 -16.59 -6.36
C PRO A 325 29.56 -15.52 -5.36
N LEU A 326 29.07 -15.69 -4.14
CA LEU A 326 29.48 -15.02 -2.92
C LEU A 326 31.00 -15.04 -2.74
N ASP A 327 31.69 -13.93 -3.08
CA ASP A 327 33.10 -13.70 -2.72
C ASP A 327 33.27 -12.29 -2.12
N ALA A 328 32.54 -12.04 -1.02
CA ALA A 328 32.72 -10.85 -0.17
C ALA A 328 33.02 -11.21 1.29
N LEU A 329 33.73 -12.33 1.50
CA LEU A 329 34.30 -12.73 2.78
C LEU A 329 35.75 -13.17 2.58
N ARG A 330 36.67 -12.21 2.38
CA ARG A 330 38.10 -12.47 2.65
C ARG A 330 38.72 -11.31 3.42
N PHE A 331 39.08 -11.69 4.64
CA PHE A 331 40.08 -11.12 5.53
C PHE A 331 41.25 -10.43 4.82
N ASP A 332 41.59 -9.25 5.31
CA ASP A 332 42.84 -8.54 5.06
C ASP A 332 44.01 -9.23 5.79
N PRO A 333 45.19 -9.36 5.18
CA PRO A 333 46.42 -9.32 5.95
C PRO A 333 47.44 -8.30 5.43
N PRO A 334 48.32 -7.77 6.31
CA PRO A 334 49.09 -6.57 6.05
C PRO A 334 50.43 -6.84 5.34
N SER A 335 50.94 -5.77 4.73
CA SER A 335 52.33 -5.53 4.31
C SER A 335 52.83 -6.20 3.03
N ARG A 336 53.24 -5.38 2.05
CA ARG A 336 54.67 -5.17 1.72
C ARG A 336 54.84 -4.06 0.67
N ARG A 337 55.97 -3.36 0.83
CA ARG A 337 56.44 -2.16 0.15
C ARG A 337 56.97 -2.44 -1.26
N GLY A 338 56.94 -1.41 -2.11
CA GLY A 338 57.79 -1.24 -3.31
C GLY A 338 57.39 -2.18 -4.45
N LEU A 339 57.35 -1.82 -5.73
CA LEU A 339 58.13 -0.93 -6.57
C LEU A 339 57.26 -0.92 -7.86
N TRP A 340 56.75 0.19 -8.39
CA TRP A 340 57.36 0.94 -9.49
C TRP A 340 56.37 2.05 -9.89
N ARG A 341 56.79 3.30 -9.73
CA ARG A 341 56.44 4.44 -10.60
C ARG A 341 57.74 4.77 -11.36
N PRO A 342 57.82 5.72 -12.32
CA PRO A 342 56.79 6.54 -12.99
C PRO A 342 56.93 6.59 -14.53
N TRP A 343 55.91 7.01 -15.30
CA TRP A 343 56.14 7.77 -16.54
C TRP A 343 55.04 8.84 -16.76
N CYS A 344 55.54 10.05 -16.98
CA CYS A 344 54.96 11.27 -17.53
C CYS A 344 53.92 12.13 -16.77
N SER A 345 54.37 13.38 -16.63
CA SER A 345 53.83 14.56 -15.99
C SER A 345 52.99 15.46 -16.92
N ARG A 346 52.02 16.16 -16.30
CA ARG A 346 51.54 17.55 -16.54
C ARG A 346 51.24 18.03 -17.97
N GLY A 347 50.02 18.58 -18.14
CA GLY A 347 49.83 19.82 -18.92
C GLY A 347 48.53 19.97 -19.74
N ILE A 348 47.55 20.71 -19.20
CA ILE A 348 46.93 21.92 -19.81
C ILE A 348 46.08 21.77 -21.13
N VAL A 349 44.77 22.01 -20.96
CA VAL A 349 43.81 22.80 -21.79
C VAL A 349 43.23 22.22 -23.11
N HIS A 350 41.90 21.97 -23.13
CA HIS A 350 40.84 22.60 -23.98
C HIS A 350 39.52 21.79 -23.85
N ARG A 351 38.44 22.31 -23.24
CA ARG A 351 37.31 23.09 -23.81
C ARG A 351 36.53 22.40 -24.95
N ARG A 352 35.19 22.38 -24.80
CA ARG A 352 34.06 21.94 -25.70
C ARG A 352 33.48 20.58 -25.25
N TYR A 353 32.23 20.42 -24.77
CA TYR A 353 30.97 21.11 -25.06
C TYR A 353 30.11 21.25 -23.78
N LEU A 354 29.85 22.49 -23.38
CA LEU A 354 28.58 22.94 -22.80
C LEU A 354 28.07 24.02 -23.78
N PRO A 355 26.75 24.29 -23.88
CA PRO A 355 26.23 25.29 -22.96
C PRO A 355 24.79 25.06 -22.48
N ARG A 356 24.54 25.52 -21.25
CA ARG A 356 23.25 26.01 -20.76
C ARG A 356 23.25 27.57 -20.82
N PRO A 357 22.09 28.24 -20.64
CA PRO A 357 21.58 29.41 -21.39
C PRO A 357 21.97 30.78 -20.77
N PRO A 358 21.47 31.95 -21.28
CA PRO A 358 20.30 32.61 -20.64
C PRO A 358 19.41 33.59 -21.49
N PHE A 359 18.19 33.83 -20.97
CA PHE A 359 17.31 35.05 -20.99
C PHE A 359 16.94 35.87 -22.26
N GLY A 360 15.63 36.19 -22.39
CA GLY A 360 15.15 37.58 -22.60
C GLY A 360 14.38 37.96 -23.88
N HIS A 361 13.04 38.07 -23.76
CA HIS A 361 12.04 38.94 -24.44
C HIS A 361 12.10 39.41 -25.93
N HIS A 362 10.87 39.42 -26.49
CA HIS A 362 10.27 40.28 -27.55
C HIS A 362 9.98 39.70 -28.96
N PHE A 363 8.67 39.44 -29.18
CA PHE A 363 7.80 39.77 -30.31
C PHE A 363 8.29 39.71 -31.77
N ARG A 364 7.57 38.90 -32.57
CA ARG A 364 6.68 39.26 -33.72
C ARG A 364 6.94 38.38 -34.96
N GLY A 365 5.86 37.86 -35.54
CA GLY A 365 5.78 37.60 -36.99
C GLY A 365 5.67 36.15 -37.47
N SER A 366 4.41 35.69 -37.57
CA SER A 366 3.83 34.96 -38.73
C SER A 366 4.66 33.90 -39.47
N GLY A 367 4.17 32.66 -39.43
CA GLY A 367 4.55 31.58 -40.35
C GLY A 367 3.54 30.43 -40.29
N ILE A 368 2.40 30.62 -40.95
CA ILE A 368 1.36 29.62 -41.20
C ILE A 368 1.99 28.40 -41.90
N ARG A 369 1.73 27.19 -41.39
CA ARG A 369 1.52 25.99 -42.22
C ARG A 369 0.56 25.03 -41.54
N LEU A 370 -0.61 24.94 -42.18
CA LEU A 370 -1.71 24.01 -41.94
C LEU A 370 -1.33 22.57 -42.28
N GLY A 371 -1.97 21.64 -41.57
CA GLY A 371 -2.10 20.23 -41.92
C GLY A 371 -2.34 19.44 -40.64
N GLY A 372 -3.51 18.91 -40.33
CA GLY A 372 -4.70 18.64 -41.12
C GLY A 372 -5.37 17.47 -40.37
N TRP A 373 -6.43 17.77 -39.63
CA TRP A 373 -7.22 16.78 -38.92
C TRP A 373 -7.88 15.80 -39.88
N ARG A 374 -7.96 14.51 -39.53
CA ARG A 374 -9.08 13.64 -39.87
C ARG A 374 -9.16 12.43 -38.95
N LEU A 375 -10.14 12.50 -38.06
CA LEU A 375 -10.83 11.38 -37.42
C LEU A 375 -11.73 10.65 -38.45
N SER A 376 -12.23 9.47 -38.04
CA SER A 376 -13.11 8.49 -38.75
C SER A 376 -12.32 7.33 -39.36
N TRP A 377 -12.58 6.05 -39.07
CA TRP A 377 -13.88 5.39 -38.90
C TRP A 377 -13.85 4.21 -37.90
N LEU A 378 -14.98 4.04 -37.23
CA LEU A 378 -15.47 2.86 -36.51
C LEU A 378 -16.28 1.99 -37.50
N LEU A 379 -16.21 0.66 -37.33
CA LEU A 379 -17.15 -0.37 -37.79
C LEU A 379 -17.09 -0.87 -39.26
N GLY A 380 -16.97 -2.20 -39.36
CA GLY A 380 -17.05 -3.04 -40.56
C GLY A 380 -16.14 -4.25 -40.33
N GLY A 381 -16.58 -5.35 -39.71
CA GLY A 381 -17.66 -6.21 -40.17
C GLY A 381 -17.06 -7.36 -40.98
N GLY A 382 -16.80 -8.50 -40.33
CA GLY A 382 -16.28 -9.71 -40.97
C GLY A 382 -16.56 -10.95 -40.12
N ARG A 383 -17.65 -11.64 -40.48
CA ARG A 383 -18.24 -12.87 -39.89
C ARG A 383 -17.41 -14.13 -40.18
N LEU A 384 -17.29 -15.02 -39.16
CA LEU A 384 -17.78 -16.42 -39.05
C LEU A 384 -17.03 -17.58 -39.74
N LEU A 385 -17.12 -18.73 -39.04
CA LEU A 385 -16.81 -20.15 -39.36
C LEU A 385 -15.37 -20.58 -38.99
N VAL A 386 -15.13 -21.60 -38.16
CA VAL A 386 -15.90 -22.77 -37.67
C VAL A 386 -15.74 -22.95 -36.16
#